data_AF-A0A2S6RFL3-F1
#
_entry.id   AF-A0A2S6RFL3-F1
#
_cell.length_a   1.000
_cell.length_b   1.000
_cell.length_c   1.000
_cell.angle_alpha   90.00
_cell.angle_beta   90.00
_cell.angle_gamma   90.00
#
_symmetry.space_group_name_H-M   'P 1'
#
loop_
_entity.id
_entity.type
_entity.pdbx_description
1 polymer ?
#
loop_
_entity_poly.entity_id
_entity_poly.type
_entity_poly.pdbx_seq_one_letter_code
_entity_poly.pdbx_strand_id
1 'polypeptide(L)'
;MRILIIGLTSFFMTFTSFSKEIVVEMLNKRDDGQKMVFSEDVVKVDVGDTIKWVATNKGHNVEFIAGPDGASLPPKSGLNKDVSMTFEKAGVYLYICTPHKVMGMIGLVIVGNDTSNKDAIAGTKMIGRGKKKLASMIGSI
;
A
#
# COMPACT_ATOMS: atom_id res chain seq x y z
N MET A 1 -30.36 -55.79 17.70
CA MET A 1 -29.12 -55.29 17.06
C MET A 1 -29.47 -54.30 15.97
N ARG A 2 -29.22 -53.00 16.18
CA ARG A 2 -29.01 -51.97 15.15
C ARG A 2 -28.82 -50.63 15.85
N ILE A 3 -27.56 -50.27 16.07
CA ILE A 3 -27.13 -48.96 16.54
C ILE A 3 -27.10 -48.07 15.28
N LEU A 4 -27.96 -47.06 15.21
CA LEU A 4 -27.91 -46.05 14.15
C LEU A 4 -26.82 -45.04 14.52
N ILE A 5 -25.68 -45.08 13.83
CA ILE A 5 -24.68 -44.00 13.87
C ILE A 5 -25.07 -42.97 12.80
N ILE A 6 -25.50 -41.79 13.24
CA ILE A 6 -25.66 -40.61 12.39
C ILE A 6 -24.29 -39.94 12.33
N GLY A 7 -23.57 -40.15 11.23
CA GLY A 7 -22.31 -39.47 10.96
C GLY A 7 -22.57 -38.01 10.56
N LEU A 8 -22.17 -37.07 11.42
CA LEU A 8 -22.17 -35.64 11.12
C LEU A 8 -20.94 -35.30 10.27
N THR A 9 -21.08 -35.33 8.94
CA THR A 9 -20.01 -34.92 8.02
C THR A 9 -19.87 -33.40 8.07
N SER A 10 -18.85 -32.90 8.78
CA SER A 10 -18.49 -31.49 8.81
C SER A 10 -17.93 -31.06 7.44
N PHE A 11 -18.70 -30.27 6.70
CA PHE A 11 -18.28 -29.68 5.43
C PHE A 11 -17.33 -28.51 5.71
N PHE A 12 -16.03 -28.77 5.68
CA PHE A 12 -15.01 -27.72 5.70
C PHE A 12 -15.06 -26.96 4.37
N MET A 13 -15.70 -25.79 4.37
CA MET A 13 -15.70 -24.88 3.23
C MET A 13 -14.33 -24.18 3.21
N THR A 14 -13.46 -24.61 2.29
CA THR A 14 -12.17 -23.95 2.07
C THR A 14 -12.40 -22.64 1.33
N PHE A 15 -12.18 -21.51 2.01
CA PHE A 15 -12.18 -20.20 1.37
C PHE A 15 -10.91 -20.08 0.53
N THR A 16 -11.04 -20.19 -0.79
CA THR A 16 -9.98 -19.81 -1.73
C THR A 16 -9.87 -18.28 -1.74
N SER A 17 -8.87 -17.74 -1.04
CA SER A 17 -8.49 -16.34 -1.19
C SER A 17 -7.70 -16.18 -2.50
N PHE A 18 -8.28 -15.48 -3.47
CA PHE A 18 -7.56 -15.06 -4.67
C PHE A 18 -6.82 -13.77 -4.33
N SER A 19 -5.49 -13.82 -4.20
CA SER A 19 -4.69 -12.60 -4.07
C SER A 19 -4.85 -11.76 -5.33
N LYS A 20 -5.45 -10.57 -5.19
CA LYS A 20 -5.60 -9.61 -6.29
C LYS A 20 -4.26 -8.92 -6.49
N GLU A 21 -3.62 -9.09 -7.66
CA GLU A 21 -2.43 -8.30 -7.97
C GLU A 21 -2.85 -6.85 -8.23
N ILE A 22 -2.46 -5.95 -7.33
CA ILE A 22 -2.73 -4.52 -7.44
C ILE A 22 -1.50 -3.86 -8.04
N VAL A 23 -1.68 -3.19 -9.18
CA VAL A 23 -0.60 -2.55 -9.91
C VAL A 23 -0.64 -1.04 -9.71
N VAL A 24 0.47 -0.46 -9.29
CA VAL A 24 0.65 0.98 -9.11
C VAL A 24 1.79 1.47 -10.01
N GLU A 25 1.45 2.11 -11.11
CA GLU A 25 2.45 2.70 -12.01
C GLU A 25 3.17 3.91 -11.39
N MET A 26 4.43 4.10 -11.78
CA MET A 26 5.25 5.26 -11.45
C MET A 26 5.38 6.18 -12.67
N LEU A 27 4.80 7.38 -12.58
CA LEU A 27 4.51 8.24 -13.73
C LEU A 27 5.15 9.62 -13.61
N ASN A 28 5.62 10.13 -14.75
CA ASN A 28 5.99 11.53 -14.90
C ASN A 28 4.75 12.45 -14.85
N LYS A 29 3.62 11.97 -15.38
CA LYS A 29 2.35 12.69 -15.42
C LYS A 29 1.18 11.70 -15.46
N ARG A 30 0.13 11.95 -14.66
CA ARG A 30 -1.15 11.23 -14.71
C ARG A 30 -2.17 11.99 -15.57
N ASP A 31 -3.24 11.31 -15.98
CA ASP A 31 -4.29 11.87 -16.83
C ASP A 31 -5.00 13.09 -16.23
N ASP A 32 -5.02 13.20 -14.90
CA ASP A 32 -5.52 14.38 -14.16
C ASP A 32 -4.57 15.59 -14.20
N GLY A 33 -3.44 15.48 -14.89
CA GLY A 33 -2.44 16.53 -15.03
C GLY A 33 -1.40 16.60 -13.91
N GLN A 34 -1.55 15.83 -12.83
CA GLN A 34 -0.54 15.79 -11.76
C GLN A 34 0.79 15.23 -12.30
N LYS A 35 1.90 15.79 -11.81
CA LYS A 35 3.26 15.43 -12.23
C LYS A 35 4.04 14.78 -11.11
N MET A 36 4.91 13.83 -11.46
CA MET A 36 5.70 13.01 -10.53
C MET A 36 4.78 12.35 -9.51
N VAL A 37 4.05 11.35 -9.97
CA VAL A 37 2.99 10.72 -9.19
C VAL A 37 3.01 9.21 -9.39
N PHE A 38 2.54 8.50 -8.39
CA PHE A 38 2.06 7.14 -8.60
C PHE A 38 0.72 7.20 -9.37
N SER A 39 0.26 6.11 -9.99
CA SER A 39 -1.07 6.07 -10.64
C SER A 39 -2.21 6.27 -9.63
N GLU A 40 -2.04 5.73 -8.42
CA GLU A 40 -2.96 5.93 -7.29
C GLU A 40 -2.24 6.65 -6.14
N ASP A 41 -2.95 7.60 -5.51
CA ASP A 41 -2.43 8.28 -4.33
C ASP A 41 -2.69 7.44 -3.07
N VAL A 42 -3.86 6.82 -2.95
CA VAL A 42 -4.24 5.97 -1.82
C VAL A 42 -4.72 4.63 -2.36
N VAL A 43 -4.06 3.55 -1.96
CA VAL A 43 -4.44 2.18 -2.32
C VAL A 43 -4.99 1.47 -1.08
N LYS A 44 -6.10 0.75 -1.21
CA LYS A 44 -6.67 -0.08 -0.15
C LYS A 44 -6.47 -1.55 -0.49
N VAL A 45 -5.98 -2.32 0.47
CA VAL A 45 -5.68 -3.75 0.30
C VAL A 45 -6.09 -4.52 1.55
N ASP A 46 -6.33 -5.82 1.42
CA ASP A 46 -6.53 -6.69 2.58
C ASP A 46 -5.17 -7.18 3.12
N VAL A 47 -5.17 -7.73 4.35
CA VAL A 47 -3.95 -8.35 4.91
C VAL A 47 -3.58 -9.57 4.06
N GLY A 48 -2.32 -9.65 3.66
CA GLY A 48 -1.77 -10.68 2.77
C GLY A 48 -1.79 -10.31 1.28
N ASP A 49 -2.41 -9.19 0.90
CA ASP A 49 -2.36 -8.72 -0.49
C ASP A 49 -0.99 -8.17 -0.88
N THR A 50 -0.73 -8.17 -2.18
CA THR A 50 0.52 -7.66 -2.76
C THR A 50 0.23 -6.51 -3.72
N ILE A 51 0.98 -5.42 -3.55
CA ILE A 51 1.06 -4.35 -4.54
C ILE A 51 2.35 -4.51 -5.34
N LYS A 52 2.26 -4.36 -6.66
CA LYS A 52 3.39 -4.22 -7.57
C LYS A 52 3.48 -2.78 -8.08
N TRP A 53 4.57 -2.10 -7.77
CA TRP A 53 4.88 -0.81 -8.38
C TRP A 53 5.65 -1.03 -9.67
N VAL A 54 5.14 -0.47 -10.77
CA VAL A 54 5.74 -0.63 -12.11
C VAL A 54 6.43 0.66 -12.53
N ALA A 55 7.68 0.55 -12.97
CA ALA A 55 8.48 1.68 -13.44
C ALA A 55 8.12 2.11 -14.87
N THR A 56 6.84 2.45 -15.09
CA THR A 56 6.31 2.86 -16.40
C THR A 56 7.09 4.05 -16.98
N ASN A 57 7.55 4.98 -16.14
CA ASN A 57 8.50 6.02 -16.53
C ASN A 57 9.82 5.92 -15.77
N LYS A 58 10.91 6.35 -16.42
CA LYS A 58 12.23 6.41 -15.80
C LYS A 58 12.31 7.57 -14.80
N GLY A 59 13.11 7.40 -13.76
CA GLY A 59 13.39 8.39 -12.71
C GLY A 59 12.71 8.08 -11.38
N HIS A 60 11.98 6.97 -11.26
CA HIS A 60 11.15 6.67 -10.10
C HIS A 60 11.62 5.45 -9.31
N ASN A 61 11.25 5.43 -8.04
CA ASN A 61 11.48 4.34 -7.09
C ASN A 61 10.40 4.39 -6.00
N VAL A 62 10.44 3.42 -5.09
CA VAL A 62 9.59 3.32 -3.90
C VAL A 62 10.47 3.22 -2.66
N GLU A 63 10.19 4.07 -1.68
CA GLU A 63 10.80 4.07 -0.36
C GLU A 63 9.70 4.22 0.70
N PHE A 64 9.54 3.22 1.55
CA PHE A 64 8.65 3.33 2.71
C PHE A 64 9.34 4.12 3.80
N ILE A 65 8.64 5.12 4.35
CA ILE A 65 9.19 6.01 5.37
C ILE A 65 8.41 5.98 6.68
N ALA A 66 7.20 5.42 6.67
CA ALA A 66 6.42 5.16 7.87
C ALA A 66 5.43 4.01 7.62
N GLY A 67 5.05 3.32 8.68
CA GLY A 67 4.10 2.21 8.69
C GLY A 67 3.58 1.94 10.10
N PRO A 68 2.72 0.93 10.30
CA PRO A 68 2.27 0.53 11.62
C PRO A 68 3.40 -0.10 12.44
N ASP A 69 3.33 0.01 13.76
CA ASP A 69 4.36 -0.50 14.66
C ASP A 69 4.61 -1.99 14.45
N GLY A 70 5.87 -2.38 14.39
CA GLY A 70 6.28 -3.77 14.15
C GLY A 70 6.03 -4.28 12.73
N ALA A 71 5.68 -3.41 11.77
CA ALA A 71 5.77 -3.77 10.36
C ALA A 71 7.22 -3.85 9.90
N SER A 72 7.54 -4.88 9.11
CA SER A 72 8.82 -4.96 8.40
C SER A 72 8.72 -4.15 7.11
N LEU A 73 9.47 -3.04 7.02
CA LEU A 73 9.52 -2.23 5.81
C LEU A 73 10.70 -2.70 4.94
N PRO A 74 10.48 -2.92 3.63
CA PRO A 74 11.54 -3.35 2.74
C PRO A 74 12.57 -2.22 2.55
N PRO A 75 13.81 -2.56 2.12
CA PRO A 75 14.75 -1.54 1.69
C PRO A 75 14.16 -0.73 0.52
N LYS A 76 14.59 0.54 0.41
CA LYS A 76 14.29 1.39 -0.74
C LYS A 76 14.60 0.65 -2.05
N SER A 77 13.66 0.70 -3.00
CA SER A 77 13.88 0.09 -4.31
C SER A 77 14.91 0.86 -5.14
N GLY A 78 15.52 0.16 -6.10
CA GLY A 78 16.36 0.78 -7.11
C GLY A 78 15.56 1.70 -8.03
N LEU A 79 16.20 2.73 -8.58
CA LEU A 79 15.60 3.57 -9.61
C LEU A 79 15.28 2.73 -10.87
N ASN A 80 14.13 3.00 -11.50
CA ASN A 80 13.66 2.34 -12.72
C ASN A 80 13.42 0.83 -12.56
N LYS A 81 13.19 0.36 -11.33
CA LYS A 81 12.91 -1.03 -11.04
C LYS A 81 11.47 -1.19 -10.60
N ASP A 82 10.83 -2.20 -11.15
CA ASP A 82 9.61 -2.75 -10.57
C ASP A 82 9.95 -3.30 -9.18
N VAL A 83 9.02 -3.14 -8.25
CA VAL A 83 9.13 -3.66 -6.90
C VAL A 83 7.77 -4.11 -6.43
N SER A 84 7.72 -5.16 -5.62
CA SER A 84 6.48 -5.63 -5.00
C SER A 84 6.65 -5.74 -3.50
N MET A 85 5.55 -5.57 -2.77
CA MET A 85 5.49 -5.77 -1.32
C MET A 85 4.16 -6.43 -0.96
N THR A 86 4.24 -7.47 -0.14
CA THR A 86 3.08 -8.11 0.49
C THR A 86 2.83 -7.47 1.86
N PHE A 87 1.57 -7.21 2.18
CA PHE A 87 1.17 -6.47 3.36
C PHE A 87 0.64 -7.39 4.46
N GLU A 88 1.53 -7.83 5.35
CA GLU A 88 1.19 -8.75 6.43
C GLU A 88 0.61 -8.07 7.68
N LYS A 89 0.66 -6.73 7.76
CA LYS A 89 0.21 -6.00 8.94
C LYS A 89 -0.78 -4.92 8.58
N ALA A 90 -1.91 -4.91 9.29
CA ALA A 90 -2.94 -3.90 9.15
C ALA A 90 -2.42 -2.51 9.58
N GLY A 91 -2.94 -1.47 8.94
CA GLY A 91 -2.59 -0.09 9.21
C GLY A 91 -2.30 0.71 7.95
N VAL A 92 -1.88 1.97 8.15
CA VAL A 92 -1.51 2.89 7.09
C VAL A 92 0.01 2.89 6.90
N TYR A 93 0.44 2.75 5.65
CA TYR A 93 1.83 2.85 5.22
C TYR A 93 2.02 4.09 4.37
N LEU A 94 3.12 4.82 4.58
CA LEU A 94 3.51 5.95 3.77
C LEU A 94 4.78 5.64 3.00
N TYR A 95 4.70 5.76 1.67
CA TYR A 95 5.83 5.60 0.78
C TYR A 95 6.00 6.80 -0.14
N ILE A 96 7.22 6.96 -0.62
CA ILE A 96 7.64 8.09 -1.45
C ILE A 96 8.45 7.61 -2.65
N CYS A 97 8.52 8.44 -3.68
CA CYS A 97 9.65 8.41 -4.61
C CYS A 97 10.71 9.39 -4.10
N THR A 98 11.89 8.86 -3.76
CA THR A 98 12.97 9.61 -3.10
C THR A 98 13.37 10.91 -3.84
N PRO A 99 13.67 10.90 -5.15
CA PRO A 99 14.03 12.13 -5.87
C PRO A 99 12.89 13.14 -6.01
N HIS A 100 11.63 12.70 -5.91
CA HIS A 100 10.45 13.52 -6.21
C HIS A 100 9.55 13.81 -4.99
N LYS A 101 9.96 13.43 -3.78
CA LYS A 101 9.17 13.62 -2.54
C LYS A 101 8.79 15.08 -2.27
N VAL A 102 9.68 16.03 -2.58
CA VAL A 102 9.42 17.48 -2.43
C VAL A 102 8.36 17.96 -3.42
N MET A 103 8.27 17.32 -4.59
CA MET A 103 7.28 17.58 -5.63
C MET A 103 5.93 16.91 -5.35
N GLY A 104 5.83 16.06 -4.32
CA GLY A 104 4.59 15.42 -3.91
C GLY A 104 4.39 14.00 -4.46
N MET A 105 5.46 13.33 -4.92
CA MET A 105 5.39 11.92 -5.31
C MET A 105 5.38 11.02 -4.07
N ILE A 106 4.21 10.90 -3.47
CA ILE A 106 3.94 10.10 -2.26
C ILE A 106 2.69 9.25 -2.49
N GLY A 107 2.57 8.14 -1.77
CA GLY A 107 1.37 7.34 -1.72
C GLY A 107 1.11 6.77 -0.33
N LEU A 108 -0.14 6.41 -0.09
CA LEU A 108 -0.56 5.69 1.11
C LEU A 108 -1.09 4.31 0.73
N VAL A 109 -0.80 3.31 1.55
CA VAL A 109 -1.49 2.01 1.52
C VAL A 109 -2.26 1.85 2.82
N ILE A 110 -3.55 1.55 2.72
CA ILE A 110 -4.40 1.20 3.87
C ILE A 110 -4.64 -0.30 3.82
N VAL A 111 -4.16 -1.01 4.83
CA VAL A 111 -4.24 -2.46 4.91
C VAL A 111 -5.34 -2.86 5.89
N GLY A 112 -6.28 -3.69 5.44
CA GLY A 112 -7.38 -4.21 6.27
C GLY A 112 -8.36 -3.15 6.76
N ASN A 113 -8.48 -2.03 6.04
CA ASN A 113 -9.26 -0.84 6.45
C ASN A 113 -8.87 -0.24 7.82
N ASP A 114 -7.69 -0.58 8.33
CA ASP A 114 -7.20 -0.05 9.60
C ASP A 114 -6.48 1.29 9.40
N THR A 115 -7.05 2.34 9.98
CA THR A 115 -6.47 3.70 9.99
C THR A 115 -6.04 4.15 11.39
N SER A 116 -5.91 3.22 12.34
CA SER A 116 -5.60 3.52 13.75
C SER A 116 -4.28 4.26 13.95
N ASN A 117 -3.29 4.06 13.06
CA ASN A 117 -2.00 4.73 13.11
C ASN A 117 -1.93 6.02 12.26
N LYS A 118 -3.04 6.53 11.71
CA LYS A 118 -3.02 7.67 10.78
C LYS A 118 -2.41 8.95 11.37
N ASP A 119 -2.57 9.19 12.66
CA ASP A 119 -1.99 10.36 13.33
C ASP A 119 -0.46 10.27 13.40
N ALA A 120 0.09 9.08 13.61
CA ALA A 120 1.52 8.84 13.53
C ALA A 120 2.04 9.09 12.10
N ILE A 121 1.29 8.63 11.09
CA ILE A 121 1.63 8.91 9.68
C ILE A 121 1.57 10.41 9.40
N ALA A 122 0.57 11.13 9.89
CA ALA A 122 0.41 12.58 9.75
C ALA A 122 1.59 13.36 10.36
N GLY A 123 2.19 12.83 11.44
CA GLY A 123 3.37 13.39 12.08
C GLY A 123 4.68 13.19 11.30
N THR A 124 4.68 12.40 10.22
CA THR A 124 5.89 12.13 9.44
C THR A 124 6.46 13.42 8.84
N LYS A 125 7.75 13.67 9.08
CA LYS A 125 8.42 14.89 8.61
C LYS A 125 8.50 14.93 7.08
N MET A 126 7.64 15.75 6.49
CA MET A 126 7.57 16.01 5.05
C MET A 126 7.80 17.50 4.73
N ILE A 127 8.27 17.78 3.52
CA ILE A 127 8.56 19.14 3.03
C ILE A 127 7.92 19.38 1.66
N GLY A 128 7.89 20.64 1.23
CA GLY A 128 7.40 21.04 -0.09
C GLY A 128 5.94 20.66 -0.32
N ARG A 129 5.62 20.24 -1.55
CA ARG A 129 4.27 19.79 -1.92
C ARG A 129 3.89 18.49 -1.23
N GLY A 130 4.86 17.62 -0.91
CA GLY A 130 4.63 16.37 -0.19
C GLY A 130 3.95 16.59 1.16
N LYS A 131 4.33 17.62 1.93
CA LYS A 131 3.66 17.95 3.20
C LYS A 131 2.18 18.29 3.02
N LYS A 132 1.86 19.14 2.04
CA LYS A 132 0.47 19.56 1.76
C LYS A 132 -0.38 18.38 1.27
N LYS A 133 0.20 17.56 0.38
CA LYS A 133 -0.47 16.37 -0.16
C LYS A 133 -0.74 15.33 0.93
N LEU A 134 0.23 15.07 1.81
CA LEU A 134 0.04 14.16 2.94
C LEU A 134 -1.12 14.61 3.84
N ALA A 135 -1.16 15.89 4.21
CA ALA A 135 -2.26 16.42 5.03
C ALA A 135 -3.63 16.24 4.36
N SER A 136 -3.72 16.48 3.05
CA SER A 136 -4.96 16.26 2.27
C SER A 136 -5.36 14.79 2.24
N MET A 137 -4.41 13.87 2.05
CA MET A 137 -4.68 12.44 1.99
C MET A 137 -5.12 11.90 3.36
N ILE A 138 -4.45 12.32 4.45
CA ILE A 138 -4.84 11.96 5.82
C ILE A 138 -6.23 12.46 6.16
N GLY A 139 -6.60 13.68 5.73
CA GLY A 139 -7.96 14.21 5.94
C GLY A 139 -9.05 13.48 5.15
N SER A 140 -8.67 12.65 4.18
CA SER A 140 -9.59 11.88 3.33
C SER A 140 -9.71 10.41 3.74
N ILE A 141 -9.03 9.98 4.81
CA ILE A 141 -9.02 8.59 5.30
C ILE A 141 -9.36 8.48 6.79
#